data_AF-A0A830BQB8-F1
#
_entry.id   AF-A0A830BQB8-F1
#
_cell.length_a   1.000
_cell.length_b   1.000
_cell.length_c   1.000
_cell.angle_alpha   90.00
_cell.angle_beta   90.00
_cell.angle_gamma   90.00
#
_symmetry.space_group_name_H-M   'P 1'
#
loop_
_entity.id
_entity.type
_entity.pdbx_description
1 polymer ?
#
loop_
_entity_poly.entity_id
_entity_poly.type
_entity_poly.pdbx_seq_one_letter_code
_entity_poly.pdbx_strand_id
1 'polypeptide(L)'
;MDMPGLSKEDVKLTVEENTLIVKGKGKKEFGGKDGIGRSYSGKIDLPEKLYRIKAITAEMKNGVLKAFVPKIQDEERTDVFKVSIN
;
A
#
# COMPACT_ATOMS: atom_id res chain seq x y z
N MET A 1 -4.58 -0.55 7.11
CA MET A 1 -4.77 0.90 7.24
C MET A 1 -6.24 1.16 7.46
N ASP A 2 -6.59 1.81 8.56
CA ASP A 2 -7.97 2.12 8.92
C ASP A 2 -8.46 3.34 8.15
N MET A 3 -9.56 3.15 7.44
CA MET A 3 -10.16 4.04 6.47
C MET A 3 -11.70 4.00 6.62
N PRO A 4 -12.23 4.36 7.80
CA PRO A 4 -13.66 4.25 8.08
C PRO A 4 -14.48 5.12 7.12
N GLY A 5 -15.58 4.56 6.63
CA GLY A 5 -16.49 5.22 5.69
C GLY A 5 -16.04 5.17 4.22
N LEU A 6 -14.94 4.48 3.89
CA LEU A 6 -14.49 4.26 2.52
C LEU A 6 -14.87 2.86 2.03
N SER A 7 -15.32 2.78 0.79
CA SER A 7 -15.47 1.52 0.06
C SER A 7 -14.29 1.30 -0.89
N LYS A 8 -14.19 0.10 -1.49
CA LYS A 8 -13.13 -0.23 -2.47
C LYS A 8 -13.01 0.78 -3.62
N GLU A 9 -14.13 1.42 -3.96
CA GLU A 9 -14.27 2.36 -5.08
C GLU A 9 -13.65 3.72 -4.75
N ASP A 10 -13.61 4.07 -3.47
CA ASP A 10 -13.12 5.35 -2.97
C ASP A 10 -11.60 5.31 -2.67
N VAL A 11 -10.97 4.15 -2.85
CA VAL A 11 -9.56 3.89 -2.57
C VAL A 11 -8.81 3.57 -3.86
N LYS A 12 -7.68 4.24 -4.06
CA LYS A 12 -6.74 4.02 -5.16
C LYS A 12 -5.40 3.56 -4.60
N LEU A 13 -4.90 2.44 -5.12
CA LEU A 13 -3.53 1.97 -4.87
C LEU A 13 -2.73 2.13 -6.16
N THR A 14 -1.55 2.72 -6.07
CA THR A 14 -0.56 2.80 -7.14
C THR A 14 0.81 2.42 -6.63
N VAL A 15 1.66 1.87 -7.49
CA VAL A 15 3.07 1.68 -7.19
C VAL A 15 3.88 2.56 -8.13
N GLU A 16 4.68 3.46 -7.57
CA GLU A 16 5.54 4.40 -8.31
C GLU A 16 6.92 4.36 -7.65
N GLU A 17 8.00 4.19 -8.42
CA GLU A 17 9.38 4.20 -7.90
C GLU A 17 9.57 3.32 -6.66
N ASN A 18 9.18 2.04 -6.74
CA ASN A 18 9.24 1.09 -5.60
C ASN A 18 8.41 1.48 -4.38
N THR A 19 7.56 2.50 -4.47
CA THR A 19 6.73 2.97 -3.37
C THR A 19 5.28 2.63 -3.62
N LEU A 20 4.66 1.87 -2.72
CA LEU A 20 3.22 1.67 -2.69
C LEU A 20 2.54 2.90 -2.12
N ILE A 21 1.73 3.56 -2.95
CA ILE A 21 0.98 4.76 -2.62
C ILE A 21 -0.49 4.37 -2.50
N VAL A 22 -1.07 4.68 -1.34
CA VAL A 22 -2.48 4.47 -1.04
C VAL A 22 -3.15 5.82 -0.88
N LYS A 23 -4.24 6.05 -1.61
CA LYS A 23 -5.07 7.27 -1.49
C LYS A 23 -6.53 6.87 -1.33
N GLY A 24 -7.19 7.39 -0.30
CA GLY A 24 -8.62 7.22 -0.06
C GLY A 24 -9.31 8.56 0.07
N LYS A 25 -10.48 8.77 -0.55
CA LYS A 25 -11.21 10.04 -0.47
C LYS A 25 -12.66 9.80 -0.08
N GLY A 26 -13.05 10.22 1.12
CA GLY A 26 -14.41 10.07 1.61
C GLY A 26 -15.37 10.98 0.84
N LYS A 27 -16.58 10.49 0.58
CA LYS A 27 -17.65 11.31 -0.02
C LYS A 27 -18.13 12.36 0.97
N LYS A 28 -18.55 13.52 0.45
CA LYS A 28 -19.15 14.61 1.26
C LYS A 28 -20.47 14.11 1.84
N GLU A 29 -20.64 14.15 3.16
CA GLU A 29 -21.97 14.02 3.74
C GLU A 29 -22.77 15.31 3.42
N PHE A 30 -23.91 15.17 2.76
CA PHE A 30 -24.82 16.27 2.44
C PHE A 30 -25.40 16.81 3.75
N GLY A 31 -24.86 17.93 4.26
CA GLY A 31 -25.46 18.60 5.44
C GLY A 31 -24.59 19.62 6.16
N GLY A 32 -23.27 19.63 5.98
CA GLY A 32 -22.37 20.60 6.63
C GLY A 32 -21.81 21.63 5.64
N LYS A 33 -21.94 22.93 5.94
CA LYS A 33 -21.40 24.05 5.14
C LYS A 33 -19.87 24.03 4.95
N ASP A 34 -19.16 23.11 5.63
CA ASP A 34 -17.70 22.96 5.61
C ASP A 34 -17.21 21.54 5.28
N GLY A 35 -18.03 20.70 4.64
CA GLY A 35 -17.75 19.26 4.52
C GLY A 35 -16.55 18.87 3.64
N ILE A 36 -15.30 19.04 4.06
CA ILE A 36 -14.19 18.37 3.38
C ILE A 36 -14.26 16.89 3.75
N GLY A 37 -14.65 16.03 2.79
CA GLY A 37 -14.63 14.58 2.99
C GLY A 37 -13.24 14.13 3.45
N ARG A 38 -13.17 13.30 4.50
CA ARG A 38 -11.90 12.84 5.08
C ARG A 38 -11.06 12.20 3.98
N SER A 39 -9.83 12.69 3.82
CA SER A 39 -8.87 12.18 2.86
C SER A 39 -7.79 11.42 3.59
N TYR A 40 -7.46 10.24 3.11
CA TYR A 40 -6.45 9.35 3.66
C TYR A 40 -5.34 9.18 2.63
N SER A 41 -4.09 9.27 3.07
CA SER A 41 -2.93 8.99 2.23
C SER A 41 -1.89 8.20 3.01
N GLY A 42 -1.29 7.23 2.35
CA GLY A 42 -0.22 6.40 2.90
C GLY A 42 0.81 6.13 1.82
N LYS A 43 2.08 6.08 2.22
CA LYS A 43 3.20 5.69 1.35
C LYS A 43 4.02 4.64 2.08
N ILE A 44 4.39 3.58 1.37
CA ILE A 44 5.18 2.48 1.90
C ILE A 44 6.26 2.18 0.87
N ASP A 45 7.52 2.36 1.24
CA ASP A 45 8.68 1.94 0.44
C ASP A 45 8.76 0.41 0.39
N LEU A 46 8.83 -0.13 -0.81
CA LEU A 46 8.91 -1.55 -1.13
C LEU A 46 10.11 -1.80 -2.04
N PRO A 47 11.31 -1.95 -1.48
CA PRO A 47 12.51 -2.23 -2.27
C PRO A 47 12.32 -3.48 -3.14
N GLU A 48 12.51 -3.34 -4.45
CA GLU A 48 12.30 -4.41 -5.45
C GLU A 48 13.11 -5.68 -5.18
N LYS A 49 14.26 -5.53 -4.53
CA LYS A 49 15.16 -6.64 -4.14
C LYS A 49 14.62 -7.47 -2.98
N LEU A 50 13.72 -6.89 -2.18
CA LEU A 50 13.20 -7.53 -0.97
C LEU A 50 11.77 -8.03 -1.14
N TYR A 51 10.99 -7.42 -2.04
CA TYR A 51 9.56 -7.69 -2.19
C TYR A 51 9.16 -7.91 -3.64
N ARG A 52 8.25 -8.87 -3.86
CA ARG A 52 7.68 -9.14 -5.18
C ARG A 52 6.58 -8.13 -5.50
N ILE A 53 6.97 -6.94 -5.98
CA ILE A 53 6.04 -5.83 -6.24
C ILE A 53 4.87 -6.23 -7.14
N LYS A 54 5.14 -7.00 -8.20
CA LYS A 54 4.10 -7.44 -9.15
C LYS A 54 3.08 -8.42 -8.55
N ALA A 55 3.36 -9.00 -7.39
CA ALA A 55 2.50 -9.95 -6.70
C ALA A 55 1.80 -9.33 -5.47
N ILE A 56 1.85 -8.01 -5.31
CA ILE A 56 1.12 -7.31 -4.26
C ILE A 56 -0.38 -7.43 -4.53
N THR A 57 -1.14 -7.80 -3.50
CA THR A 57 -2.61 -7.81 -3.54
C THR A 57 -3.16 -6.95 -2.42
N ALA A 58 -4.38 -6.44 -2.58
CA ALA A 58 -5.04 -5.63 -1.57
C ALA A 58 -6.54 -5.92 -1.51
N GLU A 59 -7.10 -5.87 -0.30
CA GLU A 59 -8.51 -6.06 -0.01
C GLU A 59 -9.01 -4.93 0.89
N MET A 60 -10.19 -4.40 0.58
CA MET A 60 -10.89 -3.40 1.38
C MET A 60 -12.12 -4.04 2.02
N LYS A 61 -12.15 -4.12 3.36
CA LYS A 61 -13.26 -4.73 4.10
C LYS A 61 -13.58 -3.94 5.36
N ASN A 62 -14.86 -3.60 5.56
CA ASN A 62 -15.36 -2.88 6.74
C ASN A 62 -14.60 -1.57 7.05
N GLY A 63 -14.25 -0.79 6.02
CA GLY A 63 -13.47 0.43 6.22
C GLY A 63 -12.00 0.19 6.56
N VAL A 64 -11.47 -1.03 6.37
CA VAL A 64 -10.06 -1.35 6.61
C VAL A 64 -9.44 -1.87 5.32
N LEU A 65 -8.35 -1.22 4.90
CA LEU A 65 -7.52 -1.68 3.79
C LEU A 65 -6.43 -2.62 4.30
N LYS A 66 -6.41 -3.84 3.78
CA LYS A 66 -5.36 -4.84 3.99
C LYS A 66 -4.59 -5.02 2.69
N ALA A 67 -3.27 -4.89 2.74
CA ALA A 67 -2.38 -5.16 1.63
C ALA A 67 -1.48 -6.35 1.99
N PHE A 68 -1.33 -7.29 1.06
CA PHE A 68 -0.42 -8.41 1.17
C PHE A 68 0.76 -8.17 0.23
N VAL A 69 1.96 -8.10 0.83
CA VAL A 69 3.21 -7.81 0.12
C VAL A 69 4.14 -9.02 0.27
N PRO A 70 4.27 -9.86 -0.76
CA PRO A 70 5.14 -11.03 -0.69
C PRO A 70 6.62 -10.63 -0.64
N LYS A 71 7.39 -11.26 0.25
CA LYS A 71 8.85 -11.13 0.30
C LYS A 71 9.52 -12.06 -0.72
N ILE A 72 10.63 -11.63 -1.27
CA ILE A 72 11.55 -12.49 -2.03
C ILE A 72 12.32 -13.33 -1.02
N GLN A 73 12.43 -14.65 -1.26
CA GLN A 73 13.22 -15.53 -0.41
C GLN A 73 14.70 -15.21 -0.57
N ASP A 74 15.49 -15.33 0.50
CA ASP A 74 16.92 -15.01 0.46
C ASP A 74 17.71 -15.85 -0.55
N GLU A 75 17.24 -17.06 -0.88
CA GLU A 75 17.82 -17.90 -1.95
C GLU A 75 17.62 -17.34 -3.37
N GLU A 76 16.60 -16.52 -3.57
CA GLU A 76 16.32 -15.85 -4.85
C GLU A 76 16.89 -14.42 -4.89
N ARG A 77 17.49 -13.94 -3.79
CA ARG A 77 18.08 -12.61 -3.73
C ARG A 77 19.42 -12.58 -4.45
N THR A 78 19.51 -11.73 -5.46
CA THR A 78 20.73 -11.53 -6.24
C THR A 78 21.66 -10.47 -5.65
N ASP A 79 21.22 -9.76 -4.60
CA ASP A 79 21.97 -8.69 -3.95
C ASP A 79 22.83 -9.16 -2.77
N VAL A 80 22.69 -10.41 -2.33
CA VAL A 80 23.45 -10.99 -1.22
C VAL A 80 24.42 -12.03 -1.75
N PHE A 81 25.71 -11.84 -1.52
CA PHE A 81 26.75 -12.83 -1.82
C PHE A 81 27.63 -13.06 -0.60
N LYS A 82 28.05 -14.30 -0.39
CA LYS A 82 28.99 -14.65 0.68
C LYS A 82 30.38 -14.18 0.29
N VAL A 83 30.99 -13.37 1.16
CA VAL A 83 32.40 -12.98 1.05
C VAL A 83 33.21 -13.90 1.95
N SER A 84 34.16 -14.63 1.37
CA SER A 84 35.13 -15.43 2.12
C SER A 84 36.26 -14.54 2.62
N ILE A 85 36.62 -14.69 3.89
CA ILE A 85 37.79 -14.03 4.50
C ILE A 85 39.00 -14.95 4.30
N ASN A 86 40.10 -14.41 3.78
CA ASN A 86 41.41 -15.06 3.71
C ASN A 86 42.27 -14.70 4.93
#